data_AF-A0A917TFB4-F1
#
_entry.id   AF-A0A917TFB4-F1
#
_cell.length_a   1.000
_cell.length_b   1.000
_cell.length_c   1.000
_cell.angle_alpha   90.00
_cell.angle_beta   90.00
_cell.angle_gamma   90.00
#
_symmetry.space_group_name_H-M   'P 1'
#
loop_
_entity.id
_entity.type
_entity.pdbx_description
1 polymer ?
#
loop_
_entity_poly.entity_id
_entity_poly.type
_entity_poly.pdbx_seq_one_letter_code
_entity_poly.pdbx_strand_id
1 'polypeptide(L)'
;MIYLTGKRLHPHHVRAATFDRRWRGIDPAQVYDYLGRVADEMDRLHRELTTANTEAERIRQALRQWQSRHHNCRHARHQAGEGR
;
A
#
# COMPACT_ATOMS: atom_id res chain seq x y z
N MET A 1 2.23 -24.41 -12.10
CA MET A 1 1.50 -23.22 -11.63
C MET A 1 2.47 -22.46 -10.72
N ILE A 2 3.21 -21.49 -11.27
CA ILE A 2 4.31 -20.84 -10.57
C ILE A 2 3.77 -19.57 -9.91
N TYR A 3 3.44 -19.68 -8.63
CA TYR A 3 3.14 -18.53 -7.78
C TYR A 3 4.49 -17.90 -7.38
N LEU A 4 4.89 -16.82 -8.06
CA LEU A 4 6.02 -15.98 -7.65
C LEU A 4 5.59 -15.11 -6.47
N THR A 5 5.62 -15.68 -5.27
CA THR A 5 5.57 -14.90 -4.03
C THR A 5 6.90 -14.13 -3.91
N GLY A 6 6.85 -12.80 -4.01
CA GLY A 6 7.75 -11.98 -3.20
C GLY A 6 8.68 -10.97 -3.88
N LYS A 7 8.76 -10.88 -5.21
CA LYS A 7 9.29 -9.66 -5.85
C LYS A 7 8.12 -8.83 -6.31
N ARG A 8 7.66 -7.90 -5.46
CA ARG A 8 6.65 -6.92 -5.85
C ARG A 8 7.14 -6.24 -7.12
N LEU A 9 6.45 -6.50 -8.23
CA LEU A 9 6.71 -5.83 -9.49
C LEU A 9 6.48 -4.33 -9.25
N HIS A 10 7.50 -3.53 -9.51
CA HIS A 10 7.43 -2.09 -9.33
C HIS A 10 7.41 -1.45 -10.71
N PRO A 11 6.73 -0.32 -10.90
CA PRO A 11 6.74 0.46 -12.13
C PRO A 11 8.11 0.56 -12.84
N HIS A 12 9.21 0.76 -12.11
CA HIS A 12 10.55 0.83 -12.70
C HIS A 12 11.02 -0.51 -13.28
N HIS A 13 10.65 -1.65 -12.68
CA HIS A 13 10.95 -2.98 -13.21
C HIS A 13 10.20 -3.23 -14.52
N VAL A 14 8.98 -2.69 -14.67
CA VAL A 14 8.20 -2.79 -15.91
C VAL A 14 8.83 -1.97 -17.02
N ARG A 15 9.28 -0.74 -16.71
CA ARG A 15 9.96 0.15 -17.67
C ARG A 15 11.33 -0.39 -18.11
N ALA A 16 12.03 -1.09 -17.23
CA ALA A 16 13.36 -1.66 -17.50
C ALA A 16 13.31 -3.07 -18.10
N ALA A 17 12.13 -3.68 -18.25
CA ALA A 17 12.02 -5.01 -18.82
C ALA A 17 12.44 -5.01 -20.29
N THR A 18 13.36 -5.90 -20.64
CA THR A 18 13.80 -6.12 -22.02
C THR A 18 13.35 -7.50 -22.49
N PHE A 19 12.96 -7.59 -23.77
CA PHE A 19 12.47 -8.84 -24.36
C PHE A 19 13.26 -9.17 -25.63
N ASP A 20 13.56 -10.45 -25.82
CA ASP A 20 14.24 -10.94 -27.01
C ASP A 20 13.33 -10.84 -28.24
N ARG A 21 13.90 -10.38 -29.36
CA ARG A 21 13.20 -10.35 -30.66
C ARG A 21 13.14 -11.75 -31.27
N ARG A 22 11.96 -12.15 -31.75
CA ARG A 22 11.75 -13.41 -32.50
C ARG A 22 11.12 -13.14 -33.86
N TRP A 23 11.46 -13.98 -34.85
CA TRP A 23 11.05 -13.84 -36.26
C TRP A 23 9.52 -13.86 -36.48
N ARG A 24 8.77 -14.46 -35.55
CA ARG A 24 7.33 -14.26 -35.38
C ARG A 24 7.09 -13.71 -33.99
N GLY A 25 6.85 -12.41 -33.89
CA GLY A 25 6.64 -11.71 -32.63
C GLY A 25 5.80 -10.46 -32.83
N ILE A 26 5.25 -9.95 -31.73
CA ILE A 26 4.57 -8.66 -31.68
C ILE A 26 5.63 -7.56 -31.90
N ASP A 27 5.22 -6.47 -32.55
CA ASP A 27 6.05 -5.28 -32.71
C ASP A 27 6.56 -4.81 -31.33
N PRO A 28 7.89 -4.81 -31.09
CA PRO A 28 8.45 -4.40 -29.82
C PRO A 28 8.05 -2.98 -29.41
N ALA A 29 7.84 -2.06 -30.37
CA ALA A 29 7.43 -0.69 -30.05
C ALA A 29 6.07 -0.67 -29.34
N GLN A 30 5.09 -1.41 -29.88
CA GLN A 30 3.76 -1.52 -29.28
C GLN A 30 3.79 -2.16 -27.89
N VAL A 31 4.70 -3.13 -27.69
CA VAL A 31 4.90 -3.76 -26.37
C VAL A 31 5.45 -2.74 -25.38
N TYR A 32 6.50 -1.99 -25.74
CA TYR A 32 7.08 -0.99 -24.85
C TYR A 32 6.10 0.16 -24.55
N ASP A 33 5.30 0.60 -25.51
CA ASP A 33 4.25 1.61 -25.29
C ASP A 33 3.16 1.13 -24.33
N TYR A 34 2.76 -0.15 -24.45
CA TYR A 34 1.81 -0.75 -23.53
C TYR A 34 2.39 -0.90 -22.12
N LEU A 35 3.65 -1.35 -22.01
CA LEU A 35 4.34 -1.49 -20.73
C LEU A 35 4.54 -0.14 -20.04
N GLY A 36 4.79 0.94 -20.80
CA GLY A 36 4.82 2.30 -20.27
C GLY A 36 3.49 2.67 -19.59
N ARG A 37 2.36 2.46 -20.27
CA ARG A 37 1.03 2.69 -19.70
C ARG A 37 0.74 1.86 -18.47
N VAL A 38 1.15 0.58 -18.47
CA VAL A 38 1.01 -0.29 -17.29
C VAL A 38 1.85 0.24 -16.13
N ALA A 39 3.08 0.67 -16.36
CA ALA A 39 3.93 1.24 -15.33
C ALA A 39 3.33 2.52 -14.72
N ASP A 40 2.74 3.39 -15.55
CA ASP A 40 2.09 4.62 -15.09
C ASP A 40 0.85 4.32 -14.22
N GLU A 41 0.03 3.35 -14.62
CA GLU A 41 -1.14 2.95 -13.82
C GLU A 41 -0.72 2.29 -12.50
N MET A 42 0.35 1.49 -12.50
CA MET A 42 0.93 0.95 -11.27
C MET A 42 1.44 2.06 -10.33
N ASP A 43 2.08 3.11 -10.87
CA ASP A 43 2.52 4.27 -10.10
C ASP A 43 1.33 5.00 -9.47
N ARG A 44 0.24 5.17 -10.23
CA ARG A 44 -1.00 5.77 -9.75
C ARG A 44 -1.61 4.96 -8.60
N LEU A 45 -1.81 3.66 -8.79
CA LEU A 45 -2.37 2.78 -7.75
C LEU A 45 -1.51 2.74 -6.49
N HIS A 46 -0.17 2.80 -6.64
CA HIS A 46 0.73 2.82 -5.49
C HIS A 46 0.59 4.11 -4.67
N ARG A 47 0.40 5.26 -5.34
CA ARG A 47 0.11 6.53 -4.68
C ARG A 47 -1.22 6.49 -3.95
N GLU A 48 -2.27 6.01 -4.60
CA GLU A 48 -3.60 5.87 -3.99
C GLU A 48 -3.56 4.96 -2.75
N LEU A 49 -2.87 3.83 -2.84
CA LEU A 49 -2.66 2.93 -1.71
C LEU A 49 -1.90 3.61 -0.55
N THR A 50 -0.89 4.40 -0.86
CA THR A 50 -0.10 5.13 0.15
C THR A 50 -0.96 6.17 0.86
N THR A 51 -1.77 6.91 0.11
CA THR A 51 -2.73 7.88 0.66
C THR A 51 -3.75 7.19 1.56
N ALA A 52 -4.40 6.13 1.07
CA ALA A 52 -5.40 5.38 1.83
C ALA A 52 -4.81 4.77 3.12
N ASN A 53 -3.59 4.23 3.07
CA ASN A 53 -2.90 3.72 4.26
C ASN A 53 -2.60 4.83 5.27
N THR A 54 -2.21 6.01 4.79
CA THR A 54 -1.94 7.17 5.64
C THR A 54 -3.22 7.64 6.35
N GLU A 55 -4.34 7.69 5.62
CA GLU A 55 -5.65 8.04 6.18
C GLU A 55 -6.13 7.01 7.21
N ALA A 56 -6.03 5.72 6.87
CA ALA A 56 -6.37 4.64 7.78
C ALA A 56 -5.52 4.69 9.05
N GLU A 57 -4.23 5.02 8.94
CA GLU A 57 -3.35 5.13 10.10
C GLU A 57 -3.71 6.33 10.98
N ARG A 58 -4.09 7.48 10.40
CA ARG A 58 -4.60 8.63 11.17
C ARG A 58 -5.86 8.29 11.94
N ILE A 59 -6.80 7.56 11.33
CA ILE A 59 -8.03 7.11 12.00
C ILE A 59 -7.69 6.16 13.15
N ARG A 60 -6.81 5.17 12.92
CA ARG A 60 -6.35 4.24 13.97
C ARG A 60 -5.68 4.98 15.12
N GLN A 61 -4.87 5.99 14.84
CA GLN A 61 -4.23 6.82 15.86
C GLN A 61 -5.25 7.62 16.68
N ALA A 62 -6.21 8.28 16.03
CA ALA A 62 -7.26 9.03 16.71
C ALA A 62 -8.09 8.11 17.63
N LEU A 63 -8.42 6.91 17.16
CA LEU A 63 -9.15 5.92 17.93
C LEU A 63 -8.35 5.45 19.16
N ARG A 64 -7.06 5.12 18.98
CA ARG A 64 -6.18 4.73 20.09
C ARG A 64 -6.08 5.84 21.13
N GLN A 65 -5.91 7.08 20.72
CA GLN A 65 -5.84 8.22 21.64
C GLN A 65 -7.14 8.41 22.42
N TRP A 66 -8.29 8.29 21.77
CA TRP A 66 -9.59 8.35 22.44
C TRP A 66 -9.77 7.20 23.44
N GLN A 67 -9.41 5.96 23.07
CA GLN A 67 -9.46 4.80 23.96
C GLN A 67 -8.56 4.97 25.18
N SER A 68 -7.32 5.45 25.01
CA SER A 68 -6.41 5.70 26.14
C SER A 68 -6.98 6.73 27.11
N ARG A 69 -7.58 7.82 26.60
CA ARG A 69 -8.25 8.82 27.46
C ARG A 69 -9.44 8.21 28.21
N HIS A 70 -10.29 7.43 27.52
CA HIS A 70 -11.44 6.78 28.16
C HIS A 70 -11.05 5.74 29.20
N HIS A 71 -10.00 4.95 28.93
CA HIS A 71 -9.47 3.97 29.86
C HIS A 71 -8.92 4.66 31.11
N ASN A 72 -8.15 5.74 30.94
CA ASN A 72 -7.63 6.55 32.04
C ASN A 72 -8.76 7.19 32.87
N CYS A 73 -9.83 7.69 32.24
CA CYS A 73 -10.99 8.22 32.96
C CYS A 73 -11.74 7.15 33.76
N ARG A 74 -11.87 5.91 33.23
CA ARG A 74 -12.47 4.78 33.96
C ARG A 74 -11.62 4.37 35.16
N HIS A 75 -10.30 4.32 35.02
CA HIS A 75 -9.38 3.99 36.11
C HIS A 75 -9.33 5.05 37.21
N ALA A 76 -9.25 6.33 36.85
CA ALA A 76 -9.28 7.43 37.82
C ALA A 76 -10.58 7.43 38.64
N ARG A 77 -11.71 7.06 38.03
CA ARG A 77 -13.01 6.95 38.72
C ARG A 77 -13.12 5.71 39.62
N HIS A 78 -12.39 4.63 39.32
CA HIS A 78 -12.34 3.44 40.17
C HIS A 78 -11.47 3.67 41.42
N GLN A 79 -10.28 4.27 41.25
CA GLN A 79 -9.36 4.57 42.36
C GLN A 79 -9.94 5.58 43.37
N ALA A 80 -10.75 6.53 42.91
CA ALA A 80 -11.42 7.49 43.79
C ALA A 80 -12.54 6.87 44.66
N GLY A 81 -13.02 5.67 44.32
CA GLY A 81 -14.07 4.96 45.07
C GLY A 81 -13.55 3.92 46.07
N GLU A 82 -12.28 3.53 45.98
CA GLU A 82 -11.68 2.41 46.72
C GLU A 82 -10.89 2.85 47.97
N GLY A 83 -10.78 4.16 48.19
CA GLY A 83 -10.11 4.76 49.35
C GLY A 83 -11.04 5.30 50.45
N ARG A 84 -12.26 4.75 50.59
CA ARG A 84 -13.24 5.18 51.62
C ARG A 84 -13.58 4.08 52.60
#